data_AF-A0A821AZJ3-F1
#
_entry.id   AF-A0A821AZJ3-F1
#
_cell.length_a   1.000
_cell.length_b   1.000
_cell.length_c   1.000
_cell.angle_alpha   90.00
_cell.angle_beta   90.00
_cell.angle_gamma   90.00
#
_symmetry.space_group_name_H-M   'P 1'
#
loop_
_entity.id
_entity.type
_entity.pdbx_description
1 polymer ?
#
loop_
_entity_poly.entity_id
_entity_poly.type
_entity_poly.pdbx_seq_one_letter_code
_entity_poly.pdbx_strand_id
1 'polypeptide(L)'
;QSIIKSYVELPITCGKNYNYLITAKFSNEKNILYGLFRNTTLANLTSTSHAICTYSIDYIQETFFQTIKRCLVDGKGYRGLDFISPDTHCIPSKNLNDINNDYCPDENDRFFQYPIGGHQLIEQTQPIIEFNDKVNFTAIEIGSNENDTIIFVGDDNGTVHTFQTSNTNDIYKQNFQSKIIIDLKLIHKKPTLKNANLIVLTDNQIIKQNLSICEQYTTCNDCSNVALCHWCSKENKCTATYECVHDNPRNDRINMCTHIERVIPQTVSLNTLHTELQVIFNIPLRNNSVDEYMCRFGFNDQEEPYHTKAILNRNIVKCFPPILNNTDRGRMILSYFIF
;
A
#
# COMPACT_ATOMS: atom_id res chain seq x y z
N GLN A 1 -5.20 -6.63 -46.39
CA GLN A 1 -4.40 -6.18 -45.23
C GLN A 1 -3.58 -7.37 -44.74
N SER A 2 -2.30 -7.18 -44.42
CA SER A 2 -1.52 -8.22 -43.75
C SER A 2 -2.03 -8.34 -42.32
N ILE A 3 -2.83 -9.36 -42.05
CA ILE A 3 -3.27 -9.69 -40.69
C ILE A 3 -2.03 -10.20 -39.93
N ILE A 4 -1.77 -9.65 -38.75
CA ILE A 4 -0.70 -10.11 -37.87
C ILE A 4 -1.10 -11.49 -37.34
N LYS A 5 -0.41 -12.55 -37.79
CA LYS A 5 -0.78 -13.93 -37.44
C LYS A 5 -0.72 -14.20 -35.94
N SER A 6 0.22 -13.59 -35.23
CA SER A 6 0.38 -13.72 -33.77
C SER A 6 -0.65 -12.96 -32.95
N TYR A 7 -1.59 -12.23 -33.57
CA TYR A 7 -2.60 -11.49 -32.82
C TYR A 7 -3.56 -12.46 -32.13
N VAL A 8 -3.62 -12.35 -30.81
CA VAL A 8 -4.57 -13.07 -29.97
C VAL A 8 -5.24 -12.10 -29.01
N GLU A 9 -6.57 -12.23 -28.84
CA GLU A 9 -7.34 -11.37 -27.94
C GLU A 9 -8.22 -12.22 -27.04
N LEU A 10 -8.16 -11.91 -25.74
CA LEU A 10 -8.95 -12.56 -24.70
C LEU A 10 -9.59 -11.49 -23.81
N PRO A 11 -10.86 -11.66 -23.42
CA PRO A 11 -11.51 -10.78 -22.46
C PRO A 11 -10.91 -10.97 -21.06
N ILE A 12 -10.75 -9.86 -20.34
CA ILE A 12 -10.28 -9.83 -18.95
C ILE A 12 -11.39 -9.29 -18.05
N THR A 13 -11.63 -9.93 -16.91
CA THR A 13 -12.71 -9.54 -15.99
C THR A 13 -12.25 -9.52 -14.55
N CYS A 14 -12.84 -8.61 -13.77
CA CYS A 14 -12.58 -8.44 -12.35
C CYS A 14 -13.85 -8.77 -11.56
N GLY A 15 -13.86 -9.92 -10.90
CA GLY A 15 -15.06 -10.49 -10.30
C GLY A 15 -16.22 -10.65 -11.30
N LYS A 16 -17.45 -10.65 -10.78
CA LYS A 16 -18.66 -10.80 -11.61
C LYS A 16 -19.21 -9.49 -12.18
N ASN A 17 -18.81 -8.36 -11.59
CA ASN A 17 -19.48 -7.07 -11.80
C ASN A 17 -18.60 -6.04 -12.52
N TYR A 18 -17.27 -6.19 -12.50
CA TYR A 18 -16.32 -5.19 -12.98
C TYR A 18 -15.71 -5.62 -14.33
N ASN A 19 -16.34 -5.17 -15.42
CA ASN A 19 -15.99 -5.58 -16.79
C ASN A 19 -15.42 -4.43 -17.64
N TYR A 20 -15.37 -3.21 -17.11
CA TYR A 20 -14.85 -2.05 -17.83
C TYR A 20 -13.48 -1.66 -17.27
N LEU A 21 -12.41 -1.98 -18.00
CA LEU A 21 -11.05 -1.58 -17.64
C LEU A 21 -10.87 -0.07 -17.86
N ILE A 22 -10.44 0.65 -16.82
CA ILE A 22 -10.13 2.08 -16.90
C ILE A 22 -8.67 2.28 -17.25
N THR A 23 -7.78 1.62 -16.50
CA THR A 23 -6.34 1.70 -16.68
C THR A 23 -5.66 0.48 -16.06
N ALA A 24 -4.43 0.20 -16.48
CA ALA A 24 -3.64 -0.90 -15.94
C ALA A 24 -2.17 -0.51 -15.78
N LYS A 25 -1.49 -1.11 -14.81
CA LYS A 25 -0.05 -0.97 -14.59
C LYS A 25 0.59 -2.33 -14.38
N PHE A 26 1.73 -2.53 -15.02
CA PHE A 26 2.53 -3.74 -14.89
C PHE A 26 3.61 -3.55 -13.83
N SER A 27 3.66 -4.46 -12.86
CA SER A 27 4.76 -4.55 -11.90
C SER A 27 5.77 -5.57 -12.40
N ASN A 28 6.89 -5.09 -12.97
CA ASN A 28 7.97 -5.96 -13.44
C ASN A 28 8.55 -6.84 -12.32
N GLU A 29 8.69 -6.28 -11.11
CA GLU A 29 9.29 -6.97 -9.97
C GLU A 29 8.46 -8.18 -9.52
N LYS A 30 7.13 -8.07 -9.57
CA LYS A 30 6.21 -9.14 -9.17
C LYS A 30 5.70 -9.97 -10.35
N ASN A 31 5.96 -9.57 -11.58
CA ASN A 31 5.40 -10.12 -12.81
C ASN A 31 3.85 -10.18 -12.78
N ILE A 32 3.22 -9.11 -12.29
CA ILE A 32 1.77 -8.99 -12.12
C ILE A 32 1.26 -7.74 -12.83
N LEU A 33 0.16 -7.89 -13.57
CA LEU A 33 -0.65 -6.81 -14.12
C LEU A 33 -1.74 -6.42 -13.13
N TYR A 34 -1.80 -5.14 -12.77
CA TYR A 34 -2.84 -4.56 -11.94
C TYR A 34 -3.80 -3.78 -12.85
N GLY A 35 -5.10 -4.07 -12.75
CA GLY A 35 -6.14 -3.37 -13.51
C GLY A 35 -7.12 -2.67 -12.58
N LEU A 36 -7.46 -1.43 -12.89
CA LEU A 36 -8.54 -0.68 -12.26
C LEU A 36 -9.78 -0.80 -13.14
N PHE A 37 -10.86 -1.34 -12.59
CA PHE A 37 -12.10 -1.63 -13.30
C PHE A 37 -13.28 -0.84 -12.72
N ARG A 38 -14.27 -0.56 -13.57
CA ARG A 38 -15.56 -0.01 -13.19
C ARG A 38 -16.64 -1.09 -13.25
N ASN A 39 -17.58 -1.00 -12.31
CA ASN A 39 -18.76 -1.84 -12.30
C ASN A 39 -19.69 -1.50 -13.47
N THR A 40 -20.10 -2.52 -14.22
CA THR A 40 -20.93 -2.37 -15.44
C THR A 40 -22.33 -2.97 -15.30
N THR A 41 -22.59 -3.74 -14.24
CA THR A 41 -23.91 -4.37 -14.02
C THR A 41 -24.94 -3.39 -13.47
N LEU A 42 -24.47 -2.25 -12.97
CA LEU A 42 -25.29 -1.10 -12.61
C LEU A 42 -25.46 -0.22 -13.85
N ALA A 43 -26.44 -0.53 -14.70
CA ALA A 43 -26.79 0.20 -15.93
C ALA A 43 -27.18 1.69 -15.73
N ASN A 44 -27.03 2.22 -14.51
CA ASN A 44 -27.10 3.64 -14.24
C ASN A 44 -25.68 4.21 -14.30
N LEU A 45 -25.45 5.10 -15.26
CA LEU A 45 -24.24 5.94 -15.45
C LEU A 45 -23.79 6.73 -14.21
N THR A 46 -24.47 6.59 -13.07
CA THR A 46 -24.20 7.20 -11.77
C THR A 46 -23.46 6.29 -10.80
N SER A 47 -23.27 5.00 -11.13
CA SER A 47 -22.51 4.07 -10.28
C SER A 47 -21.01 4.32 -10.41
N THR A 48 -20.42 4.87 -9.35
CA THR A 48 -18.98 5.09 -9.19
C THR A 48 -18.30 3.89 -8.50
N SER A 49 -18.87 2.69 -8.60
CA SER A 49 -18.28 1.49 -8.01
C SER A 49 -17.09 1.03 -8.85
N HIS A 50 -15.93 0.94 -8.22
CA HIS A 50 -14.66 0.59 -8.84
C HIS A 50 -14.01 -0.56 -8.07
N ALA A 51 -13.10 -1.27 -8.73
CA ALA A 51 -12.33 -2.32 -8.08
C ALA A 51 -10.95 -2.49 -8.73
N ILE A 52 -9.99 -3.01 -7.96
CA ILE A 52 -8.67 -3.39 -8.46
C ILE A 52 -8.57 -4.90 -8.49
N CYS A 53 -8.14 -5.42 -9.64
CA CYS A 53 -7.79 -6.82 -9.80
C CYS A 53 -6.33 -6.98 -10.24
N THR A 54 -5.79 -8.16 -9.99
CA THR A 54 -4.42 -8.57 -10.31
C THR A 54 -4.43 -9.85 -11.14
N TYR A 55 -3.50 -9.90 -12.09
CA TYR A 55 -3.34 -11.03 -12.99
C TYR A 55 -1.84 -11.31 -13.12
N SER A 56 -1.39 -12.50 -12.73
CA SER A 56 0.00 -12.89 -13.01
C SER A 56 0.18 -13.02 -14.52
N ILE A 57 1.33 -12.56 -15.03
CA ILE A 57 1.63 -12.71 -16.45
C ILE A 57 1.69 -14.19 -16.84
N ASP A 58 2.15 -15.06 -15.93
CA ASP A 58 2.18 -16.51 -16.15
C ASP A 58 0.77 -17.08 -16.39
N TYR A 59 -0.23 -16.64 -15.62
CA TYR A 59 -1.62 -17.06 -15.81
C TYR A 59 -2.21 -16.54 -17.13
N ILE A 60 -1.87 -15.30 -17.50
CA ILE A 60 -2.26 -14.70 -18.78
C ILE A 60 -1.67 -15.52 -19.94
N GLN A 61 -0.36 -15.79 -19.91
CA GLN A 61 0.35 -16.58 -20.92
C GLN A 61 -0.21 -17.99 -21.04
N GLU A 62 -0.48 -18.65 -19.92
CA GLU A 62 -1.09 -19.97 -19.90
C GLU A 62 -2.49 -19.94 -20.54
N THR A 63 -3.28 -18.90 -20.27
CA THR A 63 -4.63 -18.76 -20.88
C THR A 63 -4.55 -18.53 -22.39
N PHE A 64 -3.56 -17.75 -22.86
CA PHE A 64 -3.27 -17.62 -24.29
C PHE A 64 -2.87 -18.96 -24.91
N PHE A 65 -1.94 -19.67 -24.28
CA PHE A 65 -1.50 -20.99 -24.74
C PHE A 65 -2.66 -21.99 -24.83
N GLN A 66 -3.50 -22.07 -23.79
CA GLN A 66 -4.67 -22.96 -23.79
C GLN A 66 -5.68 -22.59 -24.87
N THR A 67 -5.87 -21.30 -25.16
CA THR A 67 -6.74 -20.82 -26.24
C THR A 67 -6.21 -21.26 -27.60
N ILE A 68 -4.92 -21.04 -27.86
CA ILE A 68 -4.24 -21.43 -29.11
C ILE A 68 -4.30 -22.95 -29.28
N LYS A 69 -3.92 -23.72 -28.26
CA LYS A 69 -3.96 -25.19 -28.25
C LYS A 69 -5.38 -25.70 -28.54
N ARG A 70 -6.39 -25.15 -27.87
CA ARG A 70 -7.79 -25.54 -28.07
C ARG A 70 -8.24 -25.37 -29.53
N CYS A 71 -7.79 -24.31 -30.19
CA CYS A 71 -8.18 -24.06 -31.58
C CYS A 71 -7.33 -24.87 -32.57
N LEU A 72 -5.99 -24.81 -32.46
CA LEU A 72 -5.07 -25.35 -33.48
C LEU A 72 -4.75 -26.84 -33.31
N VAL A 73 -4.82 -27.38 -32.09
CA VAL A 73 -4.54 -28.80 -31.80
C VAL A 73 -5.84 -29.56 -31.62
N ASP A 74 -6.72 -29.05 -30.74
CA ASP A 74 -7.94 -29.77 -30.39
C ASP A 74 -9.06 -29.55 -31.43
N GLY A 75 -8.97 -28.51 -32.27
CA GLY A 75 -9.99 -28.18 -33.28
C GLY A 75 -11.34 -27.80 -32.67
N LYS A 76 -11.36 -27.26 -31.45
CA LYS A 76 -12.59 -27.07 -30.66
C LYS A 76 -13.04 -25.63 -30.59
N GLY A 77 -14.31 -25.42 -30.94
CA GLY A 77 -14.97 -24.13 -30.84
C GLY A 77 -14.77 -23.30 -32.11
N TYR A 78 -14.72 -21.99 -31.91
CA TYR A 78 -14.67 -21.00 -32.97
C TYR A 78 -13.44 -20.11 -32.77
N ARG A 79 -12.93 -19.59 -33.88
CA ARG A 79 -11.76 -18.71 -33.92
C ARG A 79 -12.02 -17.41 -33.16
N GLY A 80 -13.26 -16.92 -33.08
CA GLY A 80 -13.59 -15.62 -32.50
C GLY A 80 -13.16 -14.45 -33.37
N LEU A 81 -13.18 -13.24 -32.80
CA LEU A 81 -12.81 -12.00 -33.51
C LEU A 81 -13.64 -11.76 -34.78
N ASP A 82 -14.96 -11.94 -34.68
CA ASP A 82 -15.94 -11.76 -35.76
C ASP A 82 -15.98 -10.32 -36.30
N PHE A 83 -15.61 -9.35 -35.46
CA PHE A 83 -15.43 -7.95 -35.83
C PHE A 83 -14.23 -7.68 -36.75
N ILE A 84 -13.26 -8.62 -36.85
CA ILE A 84 -12.11 -8.51 -37.78
C ILE A 84 -12.42 -9.25 -39.09
N SER A 85 -12.93 -10.46 -38.98
CA SER A 85 -13.28 -11.32 -40.12
C SER A 85 -14.28 -12.37 -39.68
N PRO A 86 -15.05 -12.99 -40.61
CA PRO A 86 -16.07 -13.96 -40.24
C PRO A 86 -15.55 -15.02 -39.27
N ASP A 87 -16.33 -15.30 -38.23
CA ASP A 87 -15.96 -16.32 -37.26
C ASP A 87 -16.09 -17.71 -37.91
N THR A 88 -15.02 -18.49 -37.80
CA THR A 88 -14.90 -19.80 -38.42
C THR A 88 -14.63 -20.84 -37.36
N HIS A 89 -15.13 -22.06 -37.57
CA HIS A 89 -14.76 -23.17 -36.72
C HIS A 89 -13.25 -23.39 -36.69
N CYS A 90 -12.72 -23.70 -35.51
CA CYS A 90 -11.35 -24.11 -35.35
C CYS A 90 -11.10 -25.42 -36.11
N ILE A 91 -9.98 -25.48 -36.84
CA ILE A 91 -9.59 -26.66 -37.62
C ILE A 91 -8.25 -27.15 -37.06
N PRO A 92 -8.13 -28.42 -36.64
CA PRO A 92 -6.86 -28.94 -36.13
C PRO A 92 -5.81 -28.94 -37.25
N SER A 93 -4.70 -28.25 -37.01
CA SER A 93 -3.61 -28.02 -37.98
C SER A 93 -2.21 -28.23 -37.40
N LYS A 94 -2.10 -28.36 -36.06
CA LYS A 94 -0.84 -28.51 -35.33
C LYS A 94 -0.90 -29.71 -34.40
N ASN A 95 0.27 -30.30 -34.11
CA ASN A 95 0.38 -31.29 -33.05
C ASN A 95 0.68 -30.61 -31.72
N LEU A 96 0.42 -31.32 -30.62
CA LEU A 96 0.70 -30.82 -29.28
C LEU A 96 2.17 -30.42 -29.07
N ASN A 97 3.10 -31.14 -29.72
CA ASN A 97 4.54 -30.88 -29.62
C ASN A 97 4.98 -29.63 -30.40
N ASP A 98 4.11 -29.10 -31.27
CA ASP A 98 4.42 -27.94 -32.13
C ASP A 98 4.02 -26.61 -31.47
N ILE A 99 3.29 -26.65 -30.34
CA ILE A 99 2.81 -25.47 -29.62
C ILE A 99 3.39 -25.47 -28.21
N ASN A 100 3.98 -24.34 -27.83
CA ASN A 100 4.45 -24.04 -26.47
C ASN A 100 4.00 -22.61 -26.08
N ASN A 101 4.42 -22.14 -24.91
CA ASN A 101 4.05 -20.81 -24.40
C ASN A 101 4.62 -19.66 -25.25
N ASP A 102 5.68 -19.91 -26.01
CA ASP A 102 6.33 -18.93 -26.89
C ASP A 102 5.90 -19.11 -28.37
N TYR A 103 4.84 -19.88 -28.62
CA TYR A 103 4.42 -20.20 -29.97
C TYR A 103 4.05 -18.93 -30.73
N CYS A 104 4.77 -18.70 -31.84
CA CYS A 104 4.48 -17.66 -32.80
C CYS A 104 4.22 -18.32 -34.17
N PRO A 105 3.11 -17.99 -34.85
CA PRO A 105 2.84 -18.53 -36.17
C PRO A 105 3.91 -18.10 -37.18
N ASP A 106 4.38 -19.05 -37.99
CA ASP A 106 5.38 -18.80 -39.02
C ASP A 106 4.72 -18.44 -40.37
N GLU A 107 5.53 -18.29 -41.42
CA GLU A 107 5.03 -18.01 -42.77
C GLU A 107 4.25 -19.18 -43.39
N ASN A 108 4.57 -20.42 -43.02
CA ASN A 108 3.94 -21.65 -43.51
C ASN A 108 2.57 -21.91 -42.88
N ASP A 109 2.29 -21.25 -41.75
CA ASP A 109 1.01 -21.33 -41.07
C ASP A 109 -0.15 -20.73 -41.88
N ARG A 110 -1.24 -21.49 -42.00
CA ARG A 110 -2.40 -21.12 -42.81
C ARG A 110 -3.06 -19.85 -42.27
N PHE A 111 -3.10 -18.79 -43.08
CA PHE A 111 -3.67 -17.48 -42.71
C PHE A 111 -5.12 -17.53 -42.22
N PHE A 112 -5.94 -18.48 -42.69
CA PHE A 112 -7.37 -18.56 -42.34
C PHE A 112 -7.64 -18.91 -40.86
N GLN A 113 -6.65 -19.36 -40.11
CA GLN A 113 -6.79 -19.69 -38.69
C GLN A 113 -6.38 -18.55 -37.75
N TYR A 114 -5.92 -17.44 -38.32
CA TYR A 114 -5.46 -16.27 -37.59
C TYR A 114 -6.25 -15.03 -38.03
N PRO A 115 -6.47 -14.04 -37.15
CA PRO A 115 -6.05 -14.01 -35.75
C PRO A 115 -6.93 -14.93 -34.88
N ILE A 116 -6.44 -15.34 -33.71
CA ILE A 116 -7.21 -16.19 -32.79
C ILE A 116 -7.83 -15.32 -31.70
N GLY A 117 -9.12 -15.41 -31.51
CA GLY A 117 -9.83 -14.93 -30.33
C GLY A 117 -10.16 -16.08 -29.40
N GLY A 118 -10.52 -15.74 -28.16
CA GLY A 118 -11.10 -16.69 -27.23
C GLY A 118 -12.25 -16.08 -26.47
N HIS A 119 -13.24 -16.92 -26.17
CA HIS A 119 -14.29 -16.61 -25.19
C HIS A 119 -13.86 -16.99 -23.76
N GLN A 120 -12.67 -17.59 -23.61
CA GLN A 120 -12.13 -17.93 -22.31
C GLN A 120 -11.69 -16.65 -21.62
N LEU A 121 -12.29 -16.40 -20.46
CA LEU A 121 -12.03 -15.21 -19.66
C LEU A 121 -10.73 -15.38 -18.90
N ILE A 122 -9.89 -14.33 -18.93
CA ILE A 122 -8.85 -14.14 -17.93
C ILE A 122 -9.54 -13.52 -16.72
N GLU A 123 -9.96 -14.38 -15.78
CA GLU A 123 -10.76 -13.96 -14.64
C GLU A 123 -9.95 -13.89 -13.35
N GLN A 124 -10.22 -12.86 -12.56
CA GLN A 124 -9.95 -12.90 -11.13
C GLN A 124 -11.29 -12.96 -10.41
N THR A 125 -11.52 -14.02 -9.63
CA THR A 125 -12.84 -14.32 -9.05
C THR A 125 -13.30 -13.28 -8.04
N GLN A 126 -12.37 -12.62 -7.35
CA GLN A 126 -12.63 -11.56 -6.37
C GLN A 126 -11.61 -10.43 -6.51
N PRO A 127 -12.04 -9.17 -6.43
CA PRO A 127 -11.11 -8.05 -6.42
C PRO A 127 -10.22 -8.02 -5.18
N ILE A 128 -9.01 -7.47 -5.33
CA ILE A 128 -8.11 -7.25 -4.20
C ILE A 128 -8.50 -6.02 -3.39
N ILE A 129 -9.13 -5.04 -4.03
CA ILE A 129 -9.67 -3.82 -3.41
C ILE A 129 -10.98 -3.50 -4.11
N GLU A 130 -12.05 -3.28 -3.34
CA GLU A 130 -13.32 -2.75 -3.83
C GLU A 130 -13.57 -1.37 -3.21
N PHE A 131 -13.95 -0.41 -4.05
CA PHE A 131 -14.19 0.95 -3.60
C PHE A 131 -15.68 1.23 -3.46
N ASN A 132 -16.03 1.82 -2.32
CA ASN A 132 -17.38 2.27 -2.01
C ASN A 132 -17.54 3.80 -2.12
N ASP A 133 -16.47 4.51 -2.50
CA ASP A 133 -16.46 5.97 -2.61
C ASP A 133 -17.31 6.47 -3.78
N LYS A 134 -17.85 7.68 -3.61
CA LYS A 134 -18.66 8.37 -4.64
C LYS A 134 -17.79 9.24 -5.57
N VAL A 135 -16.65 8.71 -6.00
CA VAL A 135 -15.68 9.37 -6.88
C VAL A 135 -15.33 8.45 -8.04
N ASN A 136 -14.91 9.01 -9.19
CA ASN A 136 -14.38 8.19 -10.27
C ASN A 136 -12.88 8.05 -10.13
N PHE A 137 -12.41 6.82 -9.92
CA PHE A 137 -10.99 6.53 -9.99
C PHE A 137 -10.54 6.49 -11.46
N THR A 138 -9.42 7.11 -11.74
CA THR A 138 -8.95 7.43 -13.10
C THR A 138 -7.54 6.93 -13.37
N ALA A 139 -6.69 6.86 -12.34
CA ALA A 139 -5.29 6.47 -12.46
C ALA A 139 -4.91 5.46 -11.39
N ILE A 140 -3.92 4.61 -11.70
CA ILE A 140 -3.31 3.68 -10.74
C ILE A 140 -1.78 3.73 -10.92
N GLU A 141 -1.01 3.57 -9.86
CA GLU A 141 0.43 3.29 -9.92
C GLU A 141 0.83 2.32 -8.81
N ILE A 142 1.79 1.44 -9.11
CA ILE A 142 2.20 0.35 -8.22
C ILE A 142 3.60 0.62 -7.70
N GLY A 143 3.73 0.65 -6.38
CA GLY A 143 5.00 0.65 -5.67
C GLY A 143 5.24 -0.67 -4.96
N SER A 144 6.50 -1.08 -4.88
CA SER A 144 6.91 -2.22 -4.05
C SER A 144 7.60 -1.71 -2.79
N ASN A 145 7.26 -2.32 -1.66
CA ASN A 145 8.06 -2.29 -0.44
C ASN A 145 8.46 -3.73 -0.10
N GLU A 146 9.55 -3.93 0.65
CA GLU A 146 10.24 -5.24 0.80
C GLU A 146 9.32 -6.45 1.04
N ASN A 147 8.18 -6.27 1.73
CA ASN A 147 7.21 -7.32 2.00
C ASN A 147 5.75 -7.00 1.56
N ASP A 148 5.51 -5.90 0.85
CA ASP A 148 4.14 -5.44 0.56
C ASP A 148 4.04 -4.69 -0.77
N THR A 149 2.86 -4.66 -1.38
CA THR A 149 2.58 -3.76 -2.50
C THR A 149 1.88 -2.51 -2.00
N ILE A 150 2.37 -1.36 -2.43
CA ILE A 150 1.71 -0.07 -2.28
C ILE A 150 0.98 0.25 -3.57
N ILE A 151 -0.28 0.65 -3.48
CA ILE A 151 -1.10 1.00 -4.63
C ILE A 151 -1.53 2.45 -4.47
N PHE A 152 -1.13 3.29 -5.40
CA PHE A 152 -1.60 4.67 -5.50
C PHE A 152 -2.76 4.73 -6.50
N VAL A 153 -3.84 5.39 -6.14
CA VAL A 153 -5.04 5.51 -6.99
C VAL A 153 -5.45 6.97 -7.05
N GLY A 154 -5.55 7.51 -8.26
CA GLY A 154 -6.00 8.88 -8.51
C GLY A 154 -7.50 8.93 -8.79
N ASP A 155 -8.16 10.00 -8.35
CA ASP A 155 -9.58 10.25 -8.63
C ASP A 155 -9.83 11.51 -9.48
N ASP A 156 -11.10 11.71 -9.83
CA ASP A 156 -11.63 12.85 -10.58
C ASP A 156 -11.96 14.08 -9.72
N ASN A 157 -11.47 14.12 -8.48
CA ASN A 157 -11.49 15.28 -7.58
C ASN A 157 -10.09 15.78 -7.22
N GLY A 158 -9.04 15.19 -7.79
CA GLY A 158 -7.66 15.60 -7.54
C GLY A 158 -7.05 14.94 -6.31
N THR A 159 -7.61 13.84 -5.85
CA THR A 159 -7.13 13.07 -4.71
C THR A 159 -6.27 11.91 -5.17
N VAL A 160 -5.13 11.71 -4.53
CA VAL A 160 -4.36 10.48 -4.59
C VAL A 160 -4.58 9.70 -3.29
N HIS A 161 -5.13 8.51 -3.44
CA HIS A 161 -5.38 7.53 -2.40
C HIS A 161 -4.23 6.53 -2.35
N THR A 162 -3.86 6.07 -1.17
CA THR A 162 -2.80 5.08 -0.99
C THR A 162 -3.32 3.88 -0.25
N PHE A 163 -3.04 2.69 -0.77
CA PHE A 163 -3.45 1.42 -0.21
C PHE A 163 -2.26 0.49 -0.04
N GLN A 164 -2.38 -0.47 0.87
CA GLN A 164 -1.45 -1.58 1.03
C GLN A 164 -2.16 -2.88 0.73
N THR A 165 -1.51 -3.82 0.04
CA THR A 165 -2.15 -5.13 -0.21
C THR A 165 -2.43 -5.91 1.08
N SER A 166 -1.66 -5.67 2.15
CA SER A 166 -1.93 -6.23 3.48
C SER A 166 -3.10 -5.57 4.22
N ASN A 167 -3.49 -4.36 3.84
CA ASN A 167 -4.57 -3.60 4.45
C ASN A 167 -5.33 -2.84 3.36
N THR A 168 -6.47 -3.39 2.95
CA THR A 168 -7.31 -2.87 1.86
C THR A 168 -8.03 -1.56 2.20
N ASN A 169 -7.85 -1.03 3.42
CA ASN A 169 -8.33 0.30 3.76
C ASN A 169 -7.46 1.39 3.11
N ASP A 170 -8.06 2.53 2.84
CA ASP A 170 -7.34 3.72 2.42
C ASP A 170 -6.50 4.25 3.57
N ILE A 171 -5.18 4.08 3.48
CA ILE A 171 -4.26 4.45 4.55
C ILE A 171 -3.82 5.91 4.45
N TYR A 172 -4.00 6.56 3.30
CA TYR A 172 -3.57 7.95 3.11
C TYR A 172 -4.22 8.60 1.89
N LYS A 173 -4.75 9.82 2.09
CA LYS A 173 -5.32 10.65 1.03
C LYS A 173 -4.54 11.96 0.92
N GLN A 174 -4.13 12.30 -0.30
CA GLN A 174 -3.55 13.59 -0.61
C GLN A 174 -4.36 14.32 -1.66
N ASN A 175 -4.85 15.51 -1.31
CA ASN A 175 -5.62 16.37 -2.19
C ASN A 175 -4.70 17.37 -2.90
N PHE A 176 -4.87 17.48 -4.21
CA PHE A 176 -4.26 18.52 -5.04
C PHE A 176 -5.32 19.57 -5.42
N GLN A 177 -4.90 20.80 -5.73
CA GLN A 177 -5.83 21.88 -6.11
C GLN A 177 -6.46 21.67 -7.50
N SER A 178 -5.85 20.85 -8.35
CA SER A 178 -6.35 20.41 -9.67
C SER A 178 -7.52 19.45 -9.54
N LYS A 179 -8.37 19.32 -10.57
CA LYS A 179 -9.60 18.53 -10.46
C LYS A 179 -9.45 17.07 -10.80
N ILE A 180 -8.62 16.67 -11.76
CA ILE A 180 -8.59 15.28 -12.22
C ILE A 180 -7.15 14.77 -12.20
N ILE A 181 -6.91 13.63 -11.54
CA ILE A 181 -5.67 12.89 -11.70
C ILE A 181 -5.75 12.08 -13.00
N ILE A 182 -4.89 12.37 -13.97
CA ILE A 182 -4.89 11.70 -15.29
C ILE A 182 -3.98 10.48 -15.26
N ASP A 183 -2.78 10.61 -14.68
CA ASP A 183 -1.85 9.50 -14.57
C ASP A 183 -0.96 9.68 -13.33
N LEU A 184 -0.44 8.55 -12.87
CA LEU A 184 0.50 8.47 -11.77
C LEU A 184 1.75 7.75 -12.26
N LYS A 185 2.91 8.30 -11.92
CA LYS A 185 4.19 7.67 -12.23
C LYS A 185 5.13 7.65 -11.04
N LEU A 186 5.49 6.46 -10.59
CA LEU A 186 6.52 6.31 -9.56
C LEU A 186 7.90 6.42 -10.20
N ILE A 187 8.75 7.30 -9.65
CA ILE A 187 10.15 7.46 -10.01
C ILE A 187 11.02 7.11 -8.81
N HIS A 188 11.74 5.99 -8.93
CA HIS A 188 12.68 5.52 -7.91
C HIS A 188 14.01 5.11 -8.58
N LYS A 189 15.12 5.27 -7.84
CA LYS A 189 16.47 4.88 -8.31
C LYS A 189 16.89 3.48 -7.85
N LYS A 190 16.16 2.91 -6.91
CA LYS A 190 16.46 1.64 -6.21
C LYS A 190 15.17 0.85 -6.06
N PRO A 191 15.20 -0.48 -5.88
CA PRO A 191 14.01 -1.33 -5.69
C PRO A 191 13.20 -1.03 -4.40
N THR A 192 13.52 0.07 -3.71
CA THR A 192 12.82 0.52 -2.50
C THR A 192 12.19 1.88 -2.76
N LEU A 193 11.10 2.17 -2.05
CA LEU A 193 10.46 3.49 -2.06
C LEU A 193 11.31 4.59 -1.38
N LYS A 194 12.54 4.27 -0.97
CA LYS A 194 13.50 5.22 -0.39
C LYS A 194 13.87 6.29 -1.41
N ASN A 195 13.52 7.54 -1.10
CA ASN A 195 13.70 8.69 -1.99
C ASN A 195 12.90 8.56 -3.30
N ALA A 196 11.82 7.79 -3.29
CA ALA A 196 10.91 7.71 -4.42
C ALA A 196 10.09 9.00 -4.51
N ASN A 197 9.80 9.41 -5.74
CA ASN A 197 8.89 10.50 -6.01
C ASN A 197 7.72 9.97 -6.82
N LEU A 198 6.51 10.36 -6.43
CA LEU A 198 5.32 10.16 -7.23
C LEU A 198 5.14 11.39 -8.12
N ILE A 199 5.16 11.18 -9.43
CA ILE A 199 4.72 12.18 -10.39
C ILE A 199 3.22 12.04 -10.54
N VAL A 200 2.52 13.13 -10.25
CA VAL A 200 1.07 13.24 -10.38
C VAL A 200 0.79 14.12 -11.59
N LEU A 201 0.27 13.51 -12.65
CA LEU A 201 -0.21 14.23 -13.83
C LEU A 201 -1.67 14.56 -13.61
N THR A 202 -2.00 15.84 -13.70
CA THR A 202 -3.36 16.35 -13.52
C THR A 202 -3.87 16.95 -14.83
N ASP A 203 -5.11 17.43 -14.85
CA ASP A 203 -5.70 18.14 -15.98
C ASP A 203 -4.96 19.41 -16.38
N ASN A 204 -4.17 20.00 -15.49
CA ASN A 204 -3.51 21.29 -15.74
C ASN A 204 -2.05 21.38 -15.28
N GLN A 205 -1.53 20.39 -14.55
CA GLN A 205 -0.22 20.47 -13.90
C GLN A 205 0.48 19.10 -13.88
N ILE A 206 1.80 19.16 -13.70
CA ILE A 206 2.64 18.00 -13.37
C ILE A 206 3.26 18.30 -12.01
N ILE A 207 2.95 17.47 -11.02
CA ILE A 207 3.38 17.67 -9.64
C ILE A 207 4.35 16.56 -9.26
N LYS A 208 5.53 16.92 -8.75
CA LYS A 208 6.49 15.97 -8.19
C LYS A 208 6.33 15.93 -6.67
N GLN A 209 5.74 14.85 -6.17
CA GLN A 209 5.58 14.60 -4.75
C GLN A 209 6.68 13.68 -4.25
N ASN A 210 7.39 14.09 -3.19
CA ASN A 210 8.35 13.22 -2.52
C ASN A 210 7.60 12.33 -1.50
N LEU A 211 7.82 11.03 -1.56
CA LEU A 211 7.16 10.04 -0.71
C LEU A 211 7.87 9.80 0.64
N SER A 212 9.05 10.39 0.86
CA SER A 212 9.91 10.10 2.02
C SER A 212 10.17 11.30 2.93
N ILE A 213 9.31 12.31 2.97
CA ILE A 213 9.48 13.46 3.89
C ILE A 213 8.84 13.13 5.25
N CYS A 214 9.38 12.14 5.95
CA CYS A 214 8.88 11.74 7.27
C CYS A 214 9.45 12.64 8.39
N GLU A 215 10.70 13.08 8.24
CA GLU A 215 11.43 13.87 9.27
C GLU A 215 10.77 15.21 9.62
N GLN A 216 9.88 15.74 8.77
CA GLN A 216 9.15 16.97 9.05
C GLN A 216 8.09 16.80 10.16
N TYR A 217 7.65 15.57 10.44
CA TYR A 217 6.62 15.29 11.43
C TYR A 217 7.25 15.03 12.81
N THR A 218 6.93 15.89 13.77
CA THR A 218 7.53 15.86 15.11
C THR A 218 6.69 15.11 16.14
N THR A 219 5.48 14.66 15.78
CA THR A 219 4.61 13.88 16.67
C THR A 219 4.26 12.54 16.05
N CYS A 220 4.09 11.52 16.90
CA CYS A 220 3.71 10.20 16.43
C CYS A 220 2.36 10.20 15.69
N ASN A 221 1.40 10.99 16.17
CA ASN A 221 0.08 11.06 15.55
C ASN A 221 0.18 11.63 14.13
N ASP A 222 0.92 12.73 13.94
CA ASP A 222 1.12 13.32 12.62
C ASP A 222 1.89 12.37 11.69
N CYS A 223 2.91 11.69 12.23
CA CYS A 223 3.72 10.71 11.50
C CYS A 223 2.91 9.49 11.02
N SER A 224 2.06 8.96 11.91
CA SER A 224 1.28 7.75 11.64
C SER A 224 0.23 7.96 10.55
N ASN A 225 -0.13 9.22 10.30
CA ASN A 225 -1.09 9.61 9.26
C ASN A 225 -0.43 9.82 7.89
N VAL A 226 0.85 9.50 7.72
CA VAL A 226 1.59 9.77 6.48
C VAL A 226 2.01 8.45 5.85
N ALA A 227 1.63 8.24 4.59
CA ALA A 227 2.01 7.05 3.85
C ALA A 227 3.54 6.85 3.86
N LEU A 228 3.97 5.61 4.12
CA LEU A 228 5.38 5.21 4.09
C LEU A 228 6.26 5.84 5.18
N CYS A 229 5.64 6.51 6.15
CA CYS A 229 6.29 6.97 7.37
C CYS A 229 5.97 6.03 8.53
N HIS A 230 6.90 5.95 9.47
CA HIS A 230 6.75 5.21 10.71
C HIS A 230 7.39 5.99 11.85
N TRP A 231 6.75 5.93 13.01
CA TRP A 231 7.28 6.55 14.22
C TRP A 231 8.22 5.59 14.93
N CYS A 232 9.53 5.86 14.88
CA CYS A 232 10.49 5.09 15.67
C CYS A 232 10.36 5.51 17.14
N SER A 233 9.60 4.75 17.94
CA SER A 233 9.30 5.12 19.34
C SER A 233 10.55 5.30 20.20
N LYS A 234 11.61 4.51 19.93
CA LYS A 234 12.90 4.61 20.63
C LYS A 234 13.63 5.92 20.32
N GLU A 235 13.66 6.33 19.06
CA GLU A 235 14.39 7.53 18.63
C GLU A 235 13.56 8.81 18.73
N ASN A 236 12.26 8.67 19.04
CA ASN A 236 11.28 9.74 19.13
C ASN A 236 11.26 10.63 17.86
N LYS A 237 11.33 9.97 16.70
CA LYS A 237 11.39 10.61 15.39
C LYS A 237 10.53 9.87 14.38
N CYS A 238 9.97 10.63 13.44
CA CYS A 238 9.30 10.08 12.27
C CYS A 238 10.32 9.82 11.16
N THR A 239 10.43 8.58 10.72
CA THR A 239 11.33 8.19 9.64
C THR A 239 10.57 7.39 8.60
N ALA A 240 11.21 7.04 7.49
CA ALA A 240 10.59 6.15 6.53
C ALA A 240 10.43 4.74 7.14
N THR A 241 9.37 4.00 6.77
CA THR A 241 9.00 2.73 7.42
C THR A 241 10.13 1.69 7.53
N TYR A 242 11.15 1.75 6.67
CA TYR A 242 12.27 0.81 6.63
C TYR A 242 13.51 1.28 7.42
N GLU A 243 13.51 2.46 8.04
CA GLU A 243 14.67 3.01 8.75
C GLU A 243 14.67 2.73 10.26
N CYS A 244 13.54 2.34 10.84
CA CYS A 244 13.49 1.93 12.24
C CYS A 244 14.07 0.51 12.39
N VAL A 245 15.37 0.41 12.73
CA VAL A 245 16.14 -0.85 12.76
C VAL A 245 15.71 -1.80 13.90
N HIS A 246 14.92 -1.33 14.87
CA HIS A 246 14.66 -2.07 16.10
C HIS A 246 13.20 -2.53 16.31
N ASP A 247 12.24 -2.08 15.49
CA ASP A 247 10.84 -2.53 15.58
C ASP A 247 10.58 -3.61 14.52
N ASN A 248 10.16 -4.79 14.98
CA ASN A 248 9.99 -5.93 14.10
C ASN A 248 8.77 -5.69 13.18
N PRO A 249 8.92 -5.67 11.84
CA PRO A 249 7.90 -5.14 10.92
C PRO A 249 6.58 -5.93 10.86
N ARG A 250 6.46 -7.04 11.59
CA ARG A 250 5.31 -7.96 11.52
C ARG A 250 4.24 -7.77 12.61
N ASN A 251 4.56 -7.15 13.76
CA ASN A 251 3.60 -7.08 14.88
C ASN A 251 3.16 -5.65 15.29
N ASP A 252 3.90 -4.61 14.90
CA ASP A 252 3.66 -3.24 15.37
C ASP A 252 3.11 -2.30 14.28
N ARG A 253 2.55 -2.86 13.19
CA ARG A 253 1.86 -2.08 12.14
C ARG A 253 0.54 -1.47 12.59
N ILE A 254 0.16 -1.64 13.86
CA ILE A 254 -0.99 -0.97 14.42
C ILE A 254 -0.48 0.31 15.08
N ASN A 255 -0.83 1.44 14.48
CA ASN A 255 -0.90 2.81 15.03
C ASN A 255 -0.99 2.87 16.56
N MET A 256 0.11 2.63 17.26
CA MET A 256 0.15 2.71 18.71
C MET A 256 1.22 3.71 19.10
N CYS A 257 0.84 4.98 18.99
CA CYS A 257 1.61 6.05 19.58
C CYS A 257 1.66 5.82 21.09
N THR A 258 2.85 5.47 21.58
CA THR A 258 3.11 5.41 23.01
C THR A 258 2.79 6.77 23.62
N HIS A 259 2.05 6.78 24.71
CA HIS A 259 1.86 7.96 25.54
C HIS A 259 1.61 7.55 26.99
N ILE A 260 1.87 8.49 27.91
CA ILE A 260 1.50 8.32 29.31
C ILE A 260 -0.02 8.42 29.39
N GLU A 261 -0.68 7.31 29.69
CA GLU A 261 -2.13 7.24 29.91
C GLU A 261 -2.49 7.85 31.26
N ARG A 262 -1.72 7.52 32.30
CA ARG A 262 -2.00 7.97 33.67
C ARG A 262 -0.76 7.96 34.55
N VAL A 263 -0.70 8.88 35.51
CA VAL A 263 0.28 8.90 36.60
C VAL A 263 -0.44 8.76 37.94
N ILE A 264 0.02 7.86 38.82
CA ILE A 264 -0.56 7.65 40.16
C ILE A 264 0.53 7.69 41.23
N PRO A 265 0.38 8.53 42.28
CA PRO A 265 -0.59 9.62 42.41
C PRO A 265 -0.29 10.79 41.47
N GLN A 266 -1.31 11.56 41.06
CA GLN A 266 -1.11 12.76 40.22
C GLN A 266 -0.52 13.94 40.99
N THR A 267 -0.66 13.94 42.31
CA THR A 267 -0.15 14.98 43.21
C THR A 267 0.62 14.35 44.35
N VAL A 268 1.81 14.87 44.61
CA VAL A 268 2.70 14.42 45.69
C VAL A 268 2.99 15.58 46.62
N SER A 269 3.03 15.32 47.93
CA SER A 269 3.44 16.34 48.91
C SER A 269 4.95 16.53 48.86
N LEU A 270 5.41 17.77 48.95
CA LEU A 270 6.84 18.10 49.03
C LEU A 270 7.56 17.40 50.19
N ASN A 271 6.82 17.04 51.24
CA ASN A 271 7.39 16.46 52.47
C ASN A 271 7.38 14.92 52.48
N THR A 272 6.79 14.27 51.47
CA THR A 272 6.73 12.80 51.40
C THR A 272 7.96 12.23 50.72
N LEU A 273 8.92 11.76 51.53
CA LEU A 273 10.07 11.00 51.08
C LEU A 273 9.63 9.69 50.41
N HIS A 274 10.31 9.30 49.32
CA HIS A 274 10.13 8.01 48.63
C HIS A 274 8.72 7.72 48.08
N THR A 275 8.00 8.75 47.63
CA THR A 275 6.70 8.51 46.97
C THR A 275 6.92 7.78 45.64
N GLU A 276 6.37 6.57 45.50
CA GLU A 276 6.36 5.85 44.22
C GLU A 276 5.31 6.48 43.29
N LEU A 277 5.75 6.93 42.11
CA LEU A 277 4.87 7.29 41.00
C LEU A 277 4.76 6.11 40.04
N GLN A 278 3.54 5.64 39.80
CA GLN A 278 3.24 4.67 38.76
C GLN A 278 2.82 5.41 37.49
N VAL A 279 3.68 5.33 36.48
CA VAL A 279 3.47 5.92 35.16
C VAL A 279 2.98 4.82 34.23
N ILE A 280 1.71 4.87 33.90
CA ILE A 280 1.03 3.84 33.10
C ILE A 280 1.01 4.31 31.65
N PHE A 281 1.47 3.45 30.75
CA PHE A 281 1.45 3.65 29.31
C PHE A 281 0.27 2.91 28.68
N ASN A 282 -0.23 3.48 27.58
CA ASN A 282 -1.31 2.91 26.78
C ASN A 282 -0.94 1.55 26.15
N ILE A 283 0.36 1.24 26.03
CA ILE A 283 0.86 -0.03 25.49
C ILE A 283 2.01 -0.61 26.32
N PRO A 284 2.26 -1.93 26.24
CA PRO A 284 3.42 -2.55 26.85
C PRO A 284 4.72 -2.00 26.24
N LEU A 285 5.66 -1.59 27.09
CA LEU A 285 6.99 -1.17 26.66
C LEU A 285 7.90 -2.40 26.53
N ARG A 286 8.80 -2.38 25.55
CA ARG A 286 9.64 -3.53 25.24
C ARG A 286 10.71 -3.74 26.32
N ASN A 287 10.88 -5.01 26.70
CA ASN A 287 11.70 -5.45 27.82
C ASN A 287 13.11 -5.83 27.31
N ASN A 288 14.01 -4.86 27.08
CA ASN A 288 15.36 -5.17 26.61
C ASN A 288 16.46 -4.96 27.65
N SER A 289 16.28 -4.09 28.65
CA SER A 289 17.03 -4.10 29.91
C SER A 289 16.46 -3.06 30.88
N VAL A 290 16.69 -3.25 32.19
CA VAL A 290 16.24 -2.30 33.24
C VAL A 290 16.99 -0.96 33.16
N ASP A 291 18.12 -0.91 32.45
CA ASP A 291 18.99 0.27 32.32
C ASP A 291 18.61 1.22 31.16
N GLU A 292 17.55 0.94 30.39
CA GLU A 292 17.13 1.78 29.24
C GLU A 292 16.11 2.89 29.58
N TYR A 293 15.51 2.88 30.77
CA TYR A 293 14.42 3.82 31.10
C TYR A 293 14.78 4.74 32.28
N MET A 294 14.51 6.02 32.10
CA MET A 294 14.77 7.05 33.10
C MET A 294 13.60 8.02 33.17
N CYS A 295 13.22 8.42 34.38
CA CYS A 295 12.17 9.40 34.59
C CYS A 295 12.78 10.80 34.60
N ARG A 296 12.24 11.70 33.78
CA ARG A 296 12.68 13.09 33.67
C ARG A 296 11.63 14.02 34.27
N PHE A 297 11.99 14.74 35.31
CA PHE A 297 11.13 15.71 35.99
C PHE A 297 11.58 17.14 35.65
N GLY A 298 10.78 17.86 34.88
CA GLY A 298 10.99 19.27 34.56
C GLY A 298 10.21 20.20 35.49
N PHE A 299 10.77 21.37 35.77
CA PHE A 299 10.13 22.46 36.51
C PHE A 299 10.16 23.72 35.65
N ASN A 300 9.10 24.52 35.69
CA ASN A 300 8.98 25.73 34.85
C ASN A 300 10.11 26.75 35.09
N ASP A 301 10.72 26.75 36.28
CA ASP A 301 11.74 27.72 36.69
C ASP A 301 13.17 27.16 36.65
N GLN A 302 13.38 25.95 36.09
CA GLN A 302 14.70 25.32 35.98
C GLN A 302 14.99 24.87 34.54
N GLU A 303 16.18 25.21 34.03
CA GLU A 303 16.62 24.83 32.67
C GLU A 303 16.98 23.33 32.58
N GLU A 304 17.55 22.77 33.64
CA GLU A 304 17.92 21.36 33.67
C GLU A 304 16.88 20.52 34.43
N PRO A 305 16.39 19.42 33.83
CA PRO A 305 15.48 18.50 34.49
C PRO A 305 16.20 17.61 35.51
N TYR A 306 15.46 17.09 36.47
CA TYR A 306 15.94 16.00 37.32
C TYR A 306 15.73 14.65 36.66
N HIS A 307 16.69 13.75 36.89
CA HIS A 307 16.72 12.43 36.30
C HIS A 307 16.79 11.35 37.38
N THR A 308 15.87 10.39 37.36
CA THR A 308 15.85 9.27 38.31
C THR A 308 15.75 7.95 37.59
N LYS A 309 16.39 6.92 38.12
CA LYS A 309 16.24 5.55 37.62
C LYS A 309 14.77 5.14 37.65
N ALA A 310 14.36 4.42 36.61
CA ALA A 310 13.02 3.91 36.49
C ALA A 310 13.01 2.38 36.62
N ILE A 311 11.92 1.82 37.13
CA ILE A 311 11.72 0.36 37.14
C ILE A 311 10.55 0.06 36.21
N LEU A 312 10.85 -0.63 35.10
CA LEU A 312 9.83 -1.04 34.14
C LEU A 312 9.18 -2.36 34.55
N ASN A 313 7.86 -2.40 34.49
CA ASN A 313 7.06 -3.62 34.57
C ASN A 313 5.94 -3.57 33.52
N ARG A 314 6.17 -4.21 32.37
CA ARG A 314 5.25 -4.25 31.22
C ARG A 314 4.87 -2.86 30.70
N ASN A 315 3.72 -2.32 31.11
CA ASN A 315 3.21 -1.01 30.72
C ASN A 315 3.28 0.01 31.88
N ILE A 316 3.90 -0.36 33.00
CA ILE A 316 4.01 0.50 34.18
C ILE A 316 5.48 0.81 34.42
N VAL A 317 5.82 2.09 34.43
CA VAL A 317 7.13 2.59 34.85
C VAL A 317 6.99 3.17 36.24
N LYS A 318 7.75 2.62 37.19
CA LYS A 318 7.85 3.16 38.55
C LYS A 318 8.96 4.21 38.59
N CYS A 319 8.58 5.43 38.96
CA CYS A 319 9.47 6.57 39.13
C CYS A 319 9.46 7.00 40.59
N PHE A 320 10.58 7.54 41.06
CA PHE A 320 10.71 8.12 42.39
C PHE A 320 11.12 9.58 42.22
N PRO A 321 10.25 10.55 42.53
CA PRO A 321 10.59 11.96 42.41
C PRO A 321 11.85 12.31 43.22
N PRO A 322 12.68 13.24 42.74
CA PRO A 322 13.81 13.75 43.51
C PRO A 322 13.32 14.46 44.79
N ILE A 323 14.22 14.62 45.75
CA ILE A 323 13.96 15.45 46.93
C ILE A 323 13.99 16.91 46.48
N LEU A 324 12.87 17.62 46.68
CA LEU A 324 12.69 19.00 46.23
C LEU A 324 12.87 19.98 47.37
N ASN A 325 13.47 21.13 47.07
CA ASN A 325 13.61 22.22 48.03
C ASN A 325 12.39 23.15 47.98
N ASN A 326 12.22 24.01 48.99
CA ASN A 326 11.08 24.92 49.09
C ASN A 326 10.96 25.92 47.90
N THR A 327 12.00 26.06 47.08
CA THR A 327 12.04 26.88 45.86
C THR A 327 11.38 26.21 44.66
N ASP A 328 11.16 24.89 44.69
CA ASP A 328 10.66 24.10 43.54
C ASP A 328 9.12 23.94 43.58
N ARG A 329 8.42 24.90 44.17
CA ARG A 329 6.95 24.90 44.28
C ARG A 329 6.33 25.25 42.92
N GLY A 330 5.85 24.25 42.19
CA GLY A 330 5.19 24.47 40.91
C GLY A 330 4.59 23.22 40.30
N ARG A 331 4.10 23.34 39.06
CA ARG A 331 3.73 22.17 38.25
C ARG A 331 5.00 21.44 37.81
N MET A 332 5.11 20.18 38.18
CA MET A 332 6.15 19.28 37.71
C MET A 332 5.69 18.62 36.40
N ILE A 333 6.53 18.67 35.38
CA ILE A 333 6.27 18.04 34.09
C ILE A 333 7.06 16.73 34.05
N LEU A 334 6.36 15.60 34.04
CA LEU A 334 6.97 14.30 33.81
C LEU A 334 7.05 14.04 32.31
N SER A 335 8.25 13.85 31.80
CA SER A 335 8.51 13.39 30.44
C SER A 335 9.21 12.03 30.47
N TYR A 336 8.96 11.20 29.47
CA TYR A 336 9.67 9.93 29.32
C TYR A 336 10.52 9.97 28.05
N PHE A 337 11.66 9.28 28.10
CA PHE A 337 12.52 9.02 26.97
C PHE A 337 12.87 7.54 27.00
N ILE A 338 12.84 6.91 25.84
CA ILE A 338 13.33 5.53 25.65
C ILE A 338 14.74 5.70 25.07
N PHE A 339 15.77 5.25 25.78
CA PHE A 339 17.16 5.36 25.29
C PHE A 339 17.57 4.19 24.40
#